data_AF-A0A2H1BST2-F1
#
_entry.id   AF-A0A2H1BST2-F1
#
_cell.length_a   1.000
_cell.length_b   1.000
_cell.length_c   1.000
_cell.angle_alpha   90.00
_cell.angle_beta   90.00
_cell.angle_gamma   90.00
#
_symmetry.space_group_name_H-M   'P 1'
#
loop_
_entity.id
_entity.type
_entity.pdbx_description
1 polymer ?
#
loop_
_entity_poly.entity_id
_entity_poly.type
_entity_poly.pdbx_seq_one_letter_code
_entity_poly.pdbx_strand_id
1 'polypeptide(L)'
;MDLKLNSFSWNPMEPFIFTAASEDYNVYTYDTRYFKFPRRVYRGHTNAVLDVDYSPSGREFVTGSYDSTVRLWDCNRAESFDVYHSRRMKRVLSVRFTLDTKFILTSSSDQNVRVWKAHASEKIGPVQPREKSSINAADALRDKFRDHPEVKKILKRRHLPKSIYAASHEHAIIRSKLRRKERNIRVFNKKDIPFVPEKDKHTVAQYK
;
A
#
# COMPACT_ATOMS: atom_id res chain seq x y z
N MET A 1 -8.83 -20.21 7.22
CA MET A 1 -8.16 -19.89 5.95
C MET A 1 -6.77 -19.49 6.34
N ASP A 2 -5.80 -20.32 6.02
CA ASP A 2 -4.39 -20.04 6.33
C ASP A 2 -3.95 -18.87 5.46
N LEU A 3 -3.41 -17.83 6.09
CA LEU A 3 -2.97 -16.62 5.42
C LEU A 3 -1.76 -16.96 4.54
N LYS A 4 -1.99 -17.15 3.25
CA LYS A 4 -0.94 -17.46 2.29
C LYS A 4 -0.26 -16.18 1.84
N LEU A 5 1.05 -16.13 2.05
CA LEU A 5 1.91 -15.06 1.57
C LEU A 5 2.37 -15.39 0.15
N ASN A 6 2.23 -14.44 -0.76
CA ASN A 6 2.62 -14.62 -2.16
C ASN A 6 4.10 -14.28 -2.40
N SER A 7 4.55 -13.18 -1.81
CA SER A 7 5.90 -12.64 -1.94
C SER A 7 6.26 -11.84 -0.70
N PHE A 8 7.55 -11.65 -0.45
CA PHE A 8 8.05 -10.77 0.59
C PHE A 8 9.33 -10.06 0.11
N SER A 9 9.59 -8.89 0.67
CA SER A 9 10.80 -8.11 0.41
C SER A 9 11.34 -7.50 1.70
N TRP A 10 12.66 -7.52 1.86
CA TRP A 10 13.35 -6.95 3.01
C TRP A 10 13.57 -5.46 2.82
N ASN A 11 13.47 -4.69 3.90
CA ASN A 11 13.88 -3.30 3.87
C ASN A 11 15.42 -3.23 3.74
N PRO A 12 15.98 -2.65 2.67
CA PRO A 12 17.43 -2.59 2.47
C PRO A 12 18.15 -1.72 3.51
N MET A 13 17.44 -0.80 4.17
CA MET A 13 18.01 0.09 5.21
C MET A 13 17.76 -0.38 6.64
N GLU A 14 16.75 -1.24 6.85
CA GLU A 14 16.38 -1.75 8.18
C GLU A 14 16.34 -3.28 8.15
N PRO A 15 17.42 -3.97 8.58
CA PRO A 15 17.61 -5.40 8.30
C PRO A 15 16.61 -6.33 9.01
N PHE A 16 15.96 -5.85 10.07
CA PHE A 16 14.96 -6.62 10.82
C PHE A 16 13.53 -6.38 10.32
N ILE A 17 13.33 -5.50 9.33
CA ILE A 17 12.00 -5.20 8.77
C ILE A 17 11.85 -5.82 7.40
N PHE A 18 10.73 -6.51 7.19
CA PHE A 18 10.31 -6.96 5.87
C PHE A 18 8.82 -6.70 5.65
N THR A 19 8.44 -6.58 4.38
CA THR A 19 7.04 -6.52 3.96
C THR A 19 6.65 -7.78 3.23
N ALA A 20 5.44 -8.25 3.48
CA ALA A 20 4.88 -9.43 2.85
C ALA A 20 3.56 -9.10 2.15
N ALA A 21 3.44 -9.52 0.90
CA ALA A 21 2.20 -9.54 0.14
C ALA A 21 1.35 -10.74 0.55
N SER A 22 0.05 -10.51 0.73
CA SER A 22 -0.90 -11.56 1.08
C SER A 22 -2.03 -11.69 0.06
N GLU A 23 -2.66 -12.87 0.06
CA GLU A 23 -3.89 -13.11 -0.71
C GLU A 23 -5.08 -12.27 -0.20
N ASP A 24 -5.08 -11.84 1.07
CA ASP A 24 -6.13 -11.04 1.73
C ASP A 24 -6.19 -9.56 1.29
N TYR A 25 -5.65 -9.26 0.10
CA TYR A 25 -5.61 -7.92 -0.51
C TYR A 25 -4.75 -6.90 0.26
N ASN A 26 -4.12 -7.33 1.35
CA ASN A 26 -3.36 -6.47 2.24
C ASN A 26 -1.86 -6.76 2.10
N VAL A 27 -1.08 -5.80 2.57
CA VAL A 27 0.37 -5.92 2.72
C VAL A 27 0.70 -5.75 4.18
N TYR A 28 1.58 -6.59 4.70
CA TYR A 28 1.95 -6.61 6.12
C TYR A 28 3.43 -6.28 6.25
N THR A 29 3.77 -5.29 7.09
CA THR A 29 5.16 -5.10 7.54
C THR A 29 5.34 -5.82 8.87
N TYR A 30 6.37 -6.64 8.96
CA TYR A 30 6.77 -7.32 10.18
C TYR A 30 8.13 -6.82 10.65
N ASP A 31 8.31 -6.82 11.98
CA ASP A 31 9.62 -6.75 12.62
C ASP A 31 9.97 -8.17 13.06
N THR A 32 11.10 -8.69 12.59
CA THR A 32 11.56 -10.06 12.89
C THR A 32 11.79 -10.29 14.38
N ARG A 33 12.06 -9.23 15.15
CA ARG A 33 12.25 -9.32 16.60
C ARG A 33 10.93 -9.53 17.34
N TYR A 34 9.82 -9.08 16.76
CA TYR A 34 8.49 -9.15 17.34
C TYR A 34 7.47 -9.59 16.30
N PHE A 35 7.43 -10.90 16.01
CA PHE A 35 6.62 -11.46 14.94
C PHE A 35 5.12 -11.64 15.27
N LYS A 36 4.74 -11.52 16.56
CA LYS A 36 3.36 -11.75 17.02
C LYS A 36 2.32 -10.82 16.37
N PHE A 37 2.72 -9.59 16.09
CA PHE A 37 1.85 -8.56 15.52
C PHE A 37 2.54 -7.87 14.35
N PRO A 38 1.81 -7.55 13.27
CA PRO A 38 2.38 -6.80 12.17
C PRO A 38 2.61 -5.37 12.65
N ARG A 39 3.81 -4.84 12.41
CA ARG A 39 4.13 -3.42 12.66
C ARG A 39 3.17 -2.51 11.92
N ARG A 40 2.77 -2.91 10.70
CA ARG A 40 1.84 -2.14 9.88
C ARG A 40 1.05 -3.03 8.91
N VAL A 41 -0.17 -2.59 8.61
CA VAL A 41 -1.04 -3.19 7.60
C VAL A 41 -1.39 -2.12 6.58
N TYR A 42 -1.05 -2.34 5.32
CA TYR A 42 -1.42 -1.45 4.22
C TYR A 42 -2.65 -2.02 3.53
N ARG A 43 -3.64 -1.15 3.38
CA ARG A 43 -4.94 -1.50 2.83
C ARG A 43 -5.21 -0.59 1.66
N GLY A 44 -5.49 -1.19 0.51
CA GLY A 44 -5.81 -0.44 -0.70
C GLY A 44 -6.15 -1.33 -1.87
N HIS A 45 -5.52 -2.51 -1.96
CA HIS A 45 -5.84 -3.45 -3.03
C HIS A 45 -7.25 -4.03 -2.91
N THR A 46 -7.80 -4.31 -4.08
CA THR A 46 -9.12 -4.93 -4.24
C THR A 46 -9.03 -6.41 -4.61
N ASN A 47 -7.82 -6.92 -4.81
CA ASN A 47 -7.56 -8.33 -5.07
C ASN A 47 -6.17 -8.71 -4.53
N ALA A 48 -5.81 -9.99 -4.60
CA ALA A 48 -4.58 -10.54 -4.04
C ALA A 48 -3.36 -9.73 -4.47
N VAL A 49 -2.48 -9.44 -3.52
CA VAL A 49 -1.20 -8.78 -3.81
C VAL A 49 -0.22 -9.88 -4.19
N LEU A 50 0.36 -9.78 -5.39
CA LEU A 50 1.21 -10.85 -5.93
C LEU A 50 2.67 -10.61 -5.60
N ASP A 51 3.12 -9.36 -5.62
CA ASP A 51 4.53 -9.02 -5.40
C ASP A 51 4.70 -7.70 -4.65
N VAL A 52 5.82 -7.59 -3.93
CA VAL A 52 6.26 -6.40 -3.20
C VAL A 52 7.74 -6.19 -3.41
N ASP A 53 8.16 -4.95 -3.63
CA ASP A 53 9.58 -4.61 -3.64
C ASP A 53 9.84 -3.28 -2.95
N TYR A 54 10.96 -3.22 -2.22
CA TYR A 54 11.40 -2.02 -1.53
C TYR A 54 12.21 -1.12 -2.46
N SER A 55 12.08 0.18 -2.27
CA SER A 55 13.03 1.11 -2.87
C SER A 55 14.40 0.90 -2.23
N PRO A 56 15.50 1.05 -2.97
CA PRO A 56 16.86 1.01 -2.40
C PRO A 56 17.08 2.01 -1.26
N SER A 57 16.28 3.08 -1.18
CA SER A 57 16.32 4.05 -0.08
C SER A 57 15.63 3.57 1.21
N GLY A 58 14.89 2.45 1.16
CA GLY A 58 14.21 1.84 2.30
C GLY A 58 13.02 2.63 2.87
N ARG A 59 12.69 3.77 2.26
CA ARG A 59 11.60 4.65 2.71
C ARG A 59 10.27 4.33 2.04
N GLU A 60 10.31 3.70 0.88
CA GLU A 60 9.15 3.43 0.05
C GLU A 60 9.17 1.99 -0.44
N PHE A 61 8.00 1.49 -0.81
CA PHE A 61 7.88 0.19 -1.44
C PHE A 61 6.73 0.21 -2.44
N VAL A 62 6.77 -0.69 -3.42
CA VAL A 62 5.74 -0.84 -4.44
C VAL A 62 5.13 -2.21 -4.33
N THR A 63 3.83 -2.29 -4.57
CA THR A 63 3.11 -3.55 -4.65
C THR A 63 2.40 -3.71 -5.98
N GLY A 64 2.50 -4.91 -6.54
CA GLY A 64 1.75 -5.34 -7.72
C GLY A 64 0.61 -6.27 -7.31
N SER A 65 -0.57 -6.06 -7.88
CA SER A 65 -1.74 -6.88 -7.56
C SER A 65 -2.43 -7.45 -8.79
N TYR A 66 -3.17 -8.52 -8.51
CA TYR A 66 -4.08 -9.15 -9.42
C TYR A 66 -5.23 -8.22 -9.85
N ASP A 67 -5.48 -7.12 -9.13
CA ASP A 67 -6.45 -6.08 -9.48
C ASP A 67 -6.02 -5.17 -10.64
N SER A 68 -4.93 -5.50 -11.36
CA SER A 68 -4.34 -4.72 -12.45
C SER A 68 -3.83 -3.33 -12.04
N THR A 69 -3.52 -3.14 -10.76
CA THR A 69 -2.92 -1.91 -10.26
C THR A 69 -1.56 -2.15 -9.64
N VAL A 70 -0.76 -1.09 -9.73
CA VAL A 70 0.52 -0.95 -9.05
C VAL A 70 0.30 0.15 -8.02
N ARG A 71 0.55 -0.13 -6.74
CA ARG A 71 0.40 0.88 -5.68
C ARG A 71 1.75 1.17 -5.06
N LEU A 72 1.99 2.46 -4.82
CA LEU A 72 3.19 2.94 -4.16
C LEU A 72 2.85 3.35 -2.73
N TRP A 73 3.73 2.99 -1.82
CA TRP A 73 3.54 3.17 -0.40
C TRP A 73 4.76 3.83 0.22
N ASP A 74 4.48 4.74 1.14
CA ASP A 74 5.48 5.29 2.05
C ASP A 74 5.50 4.39 3.29
N CYS A 75 6.67 3.95 3.74
CA CYS A 75 6.80 3.14 4.95
C CYS A 75 6.13 3.80 6.16
N ASN A 76 6.12 5.13 6.19
CA ASN A 76 5.54 5.95 7.25
C ASN A 76 4.04 6.22 7.11
N ARG A 77 3.39 5.86 6.00
CA ARG A 77 1.94 6.07 5.81
C ARG A 77 1.20 4.75 5.60
N ALA A 78 -0.01 4.62 6.14
CA ALA A 78 -0.82 3.41 5.96
C ALA A 78 -1.63 3.39 4.64
N GLU A 79 -1.64 4.51 3.91
CA GLU A 79 -2.35 4.68 2.64
C GLU A 79 -1.35 4.83 1.49
N SER A 80 -1.73 4.36 0.30
CA SER A 80 -0.93 4.50 -0.91
C SER A 80 -0.90 5.96 -1.36
N PHE A 81 0.27 6.48 -1.72
CA PHE A 81 0.37 7.86 -2.22
C PHE A 81 0.12 7.97 -3.73
N ASP A 82 0.47 6.92 -4.49
CA ASP A 82 0.20 6.83 -5.92
C ASP A 82 -0.32 5.44 -6.32
N VAL A 83 -1.10 5.43 -7.40
CA VAL A 83 -1.66 4.22 -8.00
C VAL A 83 -1.49 4.32 -9.52
N TYR A 84 -0.77 3.37 -10.10
CA TYR A 84 -0.64 3.25 -11.56
C TYR A 84 -1.54 2.15 -12.08
N HIS A 85 -2.27 2.50 -13.14
CA HIS A 85 -3.11 1.59 -13.90
C HIS A 85 -3.11 2.01 -15.36
N SER A 86 -3.39 1.07 -16.23
CA SER A 86 -3.61 1.31 -17.65
C SER A 86 -4.69 0.36 -18.14
N ARG A 87 -5.54 0.81 -19.07
CA ARG A 87 -6.61 -0.03 -19.64
C ARG A 87 -6.08 -1.31 -20.29
N ARG A 88 -4.84 -1.29 -20.80
CA ARG A 88 -4.20 -2.45 -21.43
C ARG A 88 -3.52 -3.38 -20.43
N MET A 89 -3.15 -2.86 -19.26
CA MET A 89 -2.45 -3.62 -18.23
C MET A 89 -3.44 -4.58 -17.58
N LYS A 90 -3.09 -5.87 -17.60
CA LYS A 90 -3.87 -6.92 -16.92
C LYS A 90 -3.28 -7.14 -15.53
N ARG A 91 -3.30 -8.37 -15.02
CA ARG A 91 -2.77 -8.72 -13.69
C ARG A 91 -1.30 -8.34 -13.62
N VAL A 92 -0.88 -7.69 -12.53
CA VAL A 92 0.52 -7.36 -12.30
C VAL A 92 1.14 -8.50 -11.52
N LEU A 93 2.07 -9.22 -12.15
CA LEU A 93 2.65 -10.46 -11.62
C LEU A 93 3.85 -10.18 -10.73
N SER A 94 4.75 -9.30 -11.19
CA SER A 94 5.92 -8.89 -10.42
C SER A 94 6.19 -7.40 -10.59
N VAL A 95 6.79 -6.81 -9.57
CA VAL A 95 7.18 -5.41 -9.54
C VAL A 95 8.59 -5.30 -8.97
N ARG A 96 9.40 -4.42 -9.55
CA ARG A 96 10.75 -4.14 -9.07
C ARG A 96 11.06 -2.65 -9.06
N PHE A 97 11.78 -2.21 -8.04
CA PHE A 97 12.43 -0.92 -8.08
C PHE A 97 13.72 -0.99 -8.89
N THR A 98 14.00 0.10 -9.57
CA THR A 98 15.32 0.35 -10.11
C THR A 98 16.27 0.82 -9.00
N LEU A 99 17.56 0.52 -9.16
CA LEU A 99 18.58 0.85 -8.15
C LEU A 99 18.75 2.37 -7.96
N ASP A 100 18.37 3.17 -8.96
CA ASP A 100 18.40 4.63 -8.88
C ASP A 100 17.21 5.23 -8.10
N THR A 101 16.30 4.39 -7.59
CA THR A 101 15.05 4.73 -6.88
C THR A 101 14.02 5.54 -7.68
N LYS A 102 14.28 5.87 -8.95
CA LYS A 102 13.44 6.77 -9.74
C LYS A 102 12.40 6.06 -10.56
N PHE A 103 12.67 4.82 -10.94
CA PHE A 103 11.77 4.04 -11.80
C PHE A 103 11.31 2.75 -11.15
N ILE A 104 10.15 2.29 -11.62
CA ILE A 104 9.52 1.05 -11.22
C ILE A 104 9.27 0.24 -12.48
N LEU A 105 9.70 -1.01 -12.45
CA LEU A 105 9.45 -2.00 -13.48
C LEU A 105 8.26 -2.86 -13.06
N THR A 106 7.32 -3.07 -13.97
CA THR A 106 6.13 -3.88 -13.71
C THR A 106 6.00 -4.91 -14.81
N SER A 107 5.93 -6.18 -14.45
CA SER A 107 5.60 -7.26 -15.37
C SER A 107 4.13 -7.61 -15.23
N SER A 108 3.44 -7.73 -16.36
CA SER A 108 2.02 -8.04 -16.37
C SER A 108 1.74 -9.32 -17.16
N SER A 109 0.62 -9.96 -16.86
CA SER A 109 0.14 -11.16 -17.55
C SER A 109 -0.21 -10.92 -19.02
N ASP A 110 -0.19 -9.67 -19.48
CA ASP A 110 -0.33 -9.30 -20.89
C ASP A 110 0.98 -9.40 -21.68
N GLN A 111 1.99 -10.07 -21.11
CA GLN A 111 3.33 -10.31 -21.68
C GLN A 111 4.19 -9.04 -21.84
N ASN A 112 3.74 -7.91 -21.30
CA ASN A 112 4.49 -6.66 -21.36
C ASN A 112 5.20 -6.37 -20.04
N VAL A 113 6.43 -5.87 -20.16
CA VAL A 113 7.12 -5.18 -19.07
C VAL A 113 6.97 -3.68 -19.30
N ARG A 114 6.55 -2.95 -18.27
CA ARG A 114 6.37 -1.49 -18.32
C ARG A 114 7.27 -0.81 -17.31
N VAL A 115 7.70 0.40 -17.65
CA VAL A 115 8.50 1.27 -16.79
C VAL A 115 7.66 2.47 -16.39
N TRP A 116 7.64 2.76 -15.10
CA TRP A 116 6.96 3.90 -14.50
C TRP A 116 7.98 4.74 -13.74
N LYS A 117 7.72 6.04 -13.59
CA LYS A 117 8.41 6.84 -12.58
C LYS A 117 7.86 6.48 -11.20
N ALA A 118 8.68 6.46 -10.16
CA ALA A 118 8.25 6.32 -8.77
C ALA A 118 7.52 7.58 -8.28
N HIS A 119 8.06 8.75 -8.63
CA HIS A 119 7.39 10.04 -8.41
C HIS A 119 6.90 10.59 -9.74
N ALA A 120 5.58 10.49 -9.98
CA ALA A 120 4.99 10.88 -11.26
C ALA A 120 5.24 12.35 -11.64
N SER A 121 5.31 13.25 -10.65
CA SER A 121 5.56 14.68 -10.84
C SER A 121 7.05 15.05 -10.94
N GLU A 122 7.96 14.12 -10.66
CA GLU A 122 9.39 14.40 -10.71
C GLU A 122 9.86 14.55 -12.16
N LYS A 123 10.61 15.63 -12.40
CA LYS A 123 11.21 15.90 -13.71
C LYS A 123 12.43 15.01 -13.93
N ILE A 124 12.56 14.48 -15.13
CA ILE A 124 13.76 13.74 -15.55
C ILE A 124 14.76 14.76 -16.09
N GLY A 125 16.03 14.59 -15.73
CA GLY A 125 17.14 15.38 -16.28
C GLY A 125 17.70 16.43 -15.30
N PRO A 126 18.66 17.25 -15.77
CA PRO A 126 19.26 18.28 -14.94
C PRO A 126 18.25 19.40 -14.66
N VAL A 127 18.03 19.69 -13.38
CA VAL A 127 17.15 20.77 -12.90
C VAL A 127 18.02 21.96 -12.50
N GLN A 128 17.66 23.16 -12.96
CA GLN A 128 18.40 24.38 -12.60
C GLN A 128 18.28 24.66 -11.09
N PRO A 129 19.29 25.27 -10.44
CA PRO A 129 19.25 25.52 -8.98
C PRO A 129 18.00 26.29 -8.52
N ARG A 130 17.58 27.30 -9.28
CA ARG A 130 16.37 28.09 -8.97
C ARG A 130 15.08 27.29 -9.09
N GLU A 131 15.02 26.38 -10.06
CA GLU A 131 13.89 25.49 -10.22
C GLU A 131 13.84 24.47 -9.09
N LYS A 132 14.99 23.89 -8.73
CA LYS A 132 15.11 22.97 -7.59
C LYS A 132 14.67 23.63 -6.28
N SER A 133 15.09 24.88 -6.01
CA SER A 133 14.64 25.60 -4.82
C SER A 133 13.14 25.85 -4.82
N SER A 134 12.54 26.11 -5.98
CA SER A 134 11.10 26.29 -6.11
C SER A 134 10.33 24.99 -5.85
N ILE A 135 10.80 23.85 -6.35
CA ILE A 135 10.22 22.53 -6.08
C ILE A 135 10.30 22.20 -4.59
N ASN A 136 11.48 22.36 -3.97
CA ASN A 136 11.68 22.12 -2.54
C ASN A 136 10.77 23.00 -1.68
N ALA A 137 10.58 24.27 -2.05
CA ALA A 137 9.67 25.17 -1.36
C ALA A 137 8.20 24.71 -1.50
N ALA A 138 7.80 24.25 -2.70
CA ALA A 138 6.47 23.72 -2.93
C ALA A 138 6.21 22.44 -2.12
N ASP A 139 7.18 21.53 -2.03
CA ASP A 139 7.09 20.31 -1.23
C ASP A 139 7.02 20.62 0.28
N ALA A 140 7.83 21.56 0.76
CA ALA A 140 7.77 22.02 2.15
C ALA A 140 6.41 22.65 2.50
N LEU A 141 5.83 23.44 1.59
CA LEU A 141 4.49 24.00 1.76
C LEU A 141 3.41 22.92 1.75
N ARG A 142 3.51 21.95 0.83
CA ARG A 142 2.59 20.80 0.74
C ARG A 142 2.62 19.98 2.03
N ASP A 143 3.78 19.83 2.64
CA ASP A 143 3.95 19.13 3.90
C ASP A 143 3.42 19.93 5.08
N LYS A 144 3.69 21.24 5.12
CA LYS A 144 3.17 22.16 6.15
C LYS A 144 1.63 22.21 6.15
N PHE A 145 1.00 22.23 4.97
CA PHE A 145 -0.45 22.36 4.82
C PHE A 145 -1.17 21.04 4.50
N ARG A 146 -0.51 19.90 4.73
CA ARG A 146 -1.03 18.57 4.36
C ARG A 146 -2.39 18.25 4.98
N ASP A 147 -2.63 18.71 6.21
CA ASP A 147 -3.84 18.42 6.97
C ASP A 147 -5.02 19.35 6.66
N HIS A 148 -4.78 20.44 5.91
CA HIS A 148 -5.85 21.33 5.46
C HIS A 148 -6.84 20.53 4.60
N PRO A 149 -8.17 20.63 4.83
CA PRO A 149 -9.16 19.73 4.22
C PRO A 149 -9.15 19.78 2.69
N GLU A 150 -8.99 20.97 2.11
CA GLU A 150 -8.94 21.14 0.65
C GLU A 150 -7.66 20.57 0.06
N VAL A 151 -6.51 20.84 0.69
CA VAL A 151 -5.21 20.32 0.26
C VAL A 151 -5.26 18.80 0.32
N LYS A 152 -5.65 18.23 1.46
CA LYS A 152 -5.82 16.79 1.67
C LYS A 152 -6.74 16.15 0.62
N LYS A 153 -7.87 16.78 0.29
CA LYS A 153 -8.80 16.31 -0.75
C LYS A 153 -8.14 16.29 -2.12
N ILE A 154 -7.40 17.34 -2.48
CA ILE A 154 -6.67 17.42 -3.75
C ILE A 154 -5.56 16.37 -3.80
N LEU A 155 -4.78 16.22 -2.73
CA LEU A 155 -3.67 15.26 -2.67
C LEU A 155 -4.14 13.81 -2.77
N LYS A 156 -5.28 13.47 -2.16
CA LYS A 156 -5.84 12.11 -2.19
C LYS A 156 -6.59 11.78 -3.49
N ARG A 157 -7.00 12.78 -4.27
CA ARG A 157 -7.80 12.56 -5.47
C ARG A 157 -6.95 11.93 -6.57
N ARG A 158 -7.20 10.65 -6.85
CA ARG A 158 -6.64 9.90 -7.97
C ARG A 158 -7.76 9.26 -8.79
N HIS A 159 -7.59 9.21 -10.10
CA HIS A 159 -8.53 8.51 -10.97
C HIS A 159 -8.25 7.01 -10.89
N LEU A 160 -9.28 6.21 -10.60
CA LEU A 160 -9.23 4.75 -10.57
C LEU A 160 -10.25 4.19 -11.57
N PRO A 161 -9.98 3.02 -12.18
CA PRO A 161 -10.97 2.34 -13.00
C PRO A 161 -12.23 2.02 -12.20
N LYS A 162 -13.39 2.05 -12.88
CA LYS A 162 -14.71 1.87 -12.25
C LYS A 162 -14.81 0.54 -11.49
N SER A 163 -14.24 -0.54 -12.02
CA SER A 163 -14.21 -1.87 -11.38
C SER A 163 -13.51 -1.84 -10.03
N ILE A 164 -12.34 -1.19 -9.95
CA ILE A 164 -11.56 -1.04 -8.71
C ILE A 164 -12.29 -0.13 -7.72
N TYR A 165 -12.89 0.95 -8.20
CA TYR A 165 -13.69 1.83 -7.34
C TYR A 165 -14.87 1.08 -6.71
N ALA A 166 -15.61 0.32 -7.50
CA ALA A 166 -16.74 -0.49 -7.05
C ALA A 166 -16.29 -1.55 -6.03
N ALA A 167 -15.25 -2.33 -6.34
CA ALA A 167 -14.71 -3.35 -5.44
C ALA A 167 -14.17 -2.75 -4.13
N SER A 168 -13.47 -1.61 -4.20
CA SER A 168 -12.99 -0.90 -3.01
C SER A 168 -14.15 -0.41 -2.14
N HIS A 169 -15.24 0.05 -2.76
CA HIS A 169 -16.44 0.48 -2.05
C HIS A 169 -17.13 -0.70 -1.37
N GLU A 170 -17.26 -1.83 -2.07
CA GLU A 170 -17.78 -3.08 -1.53
C GLU A 170 -16.94 -3.57 -0.32
N HIS A 171 -15.61 -3.58 -0.44
CA HIS A 171 -14.71 -3.91 0.67
C HIS A 171 -14.90 -2.98 1.88
N ALA A 172 -15.19 -1.70 1.65
CA ALA A 172 -15.50 -0.77 2.73
C ALA A 172 -16.83 -1.09 3.41
N ILE A 173 -17.88 -1.43 2.64
CA ILE A 173 -19.19 -1.86 3.15
C ILE A 173 -19.09 -3.16 3.95
N ILE A 174 -18.38 -4.17 3.43
CA ILE A 174 -18.18 -5.44 4.12
C ILE A 174 -17.48 -5.22 5.45
N ARG A 175 -16.41 -4.40 5.49
CA ARG A 175 -15.69 -4.09 6.73
C ARG A 175 -16.53 -3.29 7.73
N SER A 176 -17.34 -2.34 7.27
CA SER A 176 -18.23 -1.58 8.17
C SER A 176 -19.31 -2.49 8.76
N LYS A 177 -19.88 -3.40 7.96
CA LYS A 177 -20.83 -4.43 8.40
C LYS A 177 -20.22 -5.36 9.44
N LEU A 178 -19.01 -5.87 9.21
CA LEU A 178 -18.31 -6.76 10.16
C LEU A 178 -17.99 -6.04 11.48
N ARG A 179 -17.46 -4.81 11.43
CA ARG A 179 -17.22 -3.99 12.63
C ARG A 179 -18.50 -3.76 13.43
N ARG A 180 -19.61 -3.48 12.76
CA ARG A 180 -20.92 -3.31 13.41
C ARG A 180 -21.39 -4.61 14.07
N LYS A 181 -21.25 -5.75 13.38
CA LYS A 181 -21.62 -7.07 13.92
C LYS A 181 -20.84 -7.41 15.19
N GLU A 182 -19.53 -7.23 15.18
CA GLU A 182 -18.68 -7.48 16.36
C GLU A 182 -18.97 -6.52 17.51
N ARG A 183 -19.24 -5.24 17.21
CA ARG A 183 -19.68 -4.28 18.24
C ARG A 183 -20.99 -4.77 18.87
N ASN A 184 -21.97 -5.17 18.07
CA ASN A 184 -23.25 -5.66 18.59
C ASN A 184 -23.06 -6.92 19.44
N ILE A 185 -22.21 -7.86 19.02
CA ILE A 185 -21.89 -9.04 19.82
C ILE A 185 -21.29 -8.62 21.17
N ARG A 186 -20.37 -7.66 21.22
CA ARG A 186 -19.79 -7.21 22.49
C ARG A 186 -20.79 -6.48 23.40
N VAL A 187 -21.70 -5.70 22.83
CA VAL A 187 -22.66 -4.91 23.60
C VAL A 187 -23.81 -5.77 24.13
N PHE A 188 -24.33 -6.68 23.29
CA PHE A 188 -25.57 -7.40 23.59
C PHE A 188 -25.35 -8.83 24.10
N ASN A 189 -24.18 -9.42 23.88
CA ASN A 189 -23.90 -10.77 24.33
C ASN A 189 -23.24 -10.71 25.71
N LYS A 190 -23.78 -11.42 26.71
CA LYS A 190 -23.32 -11.41 28.12
C LYS A 190 -21.93 -12.05 28.34
N LYS A 191 -21.16 -12.33 27.28
CA LYS A 191 -19.82 -12.91 27.37
C LYS A 191 -18.79 -11.77 27.28
N ASP A 192 -17.88 -11.69 28.23
CA ASP A 192 -16.74 -10.76 28.23
C ASP A 192 -15.72 -11.16 27.15
N ILE A 193 -16.04 -10.84 25.90
CA ILE A 193 -15.15 -11.08 24.76
C ILE A 193 -14.16 -9.91 24.68
N PRO A 194 -12.84 -10.14 24.81
CA PRO A 194 -11.86 -9.07 24.77
C PRO A 194 -11.84 -8.37 23.40
N PHE A 195 -11.65 -7.05 23.40
CA PHE A 195 -11.47 -6.30 22.17
C PHE A 195 -10.10 -6.57 21.56
N VAL A 196 -10.09 -7.19 20.38
CA VAL A 196 -8.88 -7.37 19.59
C VAL A 196 -8.80 -6.25 18.54
N PRO A 197 -7.75 -5.40 18.56
CA PRO A 197 -7.50 -4.42 17.51
C PRO A 197 -7.47 -5.07 16.13
N GLU A 198 -7.95 -4.36 15.10
CA GLU A 198 -7.96 -4.91 13.73
C GLU A 198 -6.58 -5.28 13.18
N LYS A 199 -5.50 -4.68 13.71
CA LYS A 199 -4.12 -5.03 13.35
C LYS A 199 -3.78 -6.45 13.80
N ASP A 200 -4.29 -6.84 14.96
CA ASP A 200 -3.96 -8.10 15.63
C ASP A 200 -4.86 -9.24 15.13
N LYS A 201 -6.06 -8.92 14.61
CA LYS A 201 -6.96 -9.93 14.04
C LYS A 201 -6.36 -10.70 12.86
N HIS A 202 -5.49 -10.06 12.08
CA HIS A 202 -4.89 -10.68 10.91
C HIS A 202 -3.82 -11.72 11.28
N THR A 203 -3.24 -11.66 12.50
CA THR A 203 -2.27 -12.67 12.99
C THR A 203 -2.88 -13.71 13.91
N VAL A 204 -3.93 -13.37 14.67
CA VAL A 204 -4.56 -14.27 15.65
C VAL A 204 -5.21 -15.51 15.00
N ALA A 205 -5.52 -15.46 13.70
CA ALA A 205 -6.06 -16.63 12.98
C ALA A 205 -5.06 -17.80 12.84
N GLN A 206 -3.76 -17.58 13.04
CA GLN A 206 -2.71 -18.59 12.89
C GLN A 206 -2.33 -19.34 14.18
N TYR A 207 -2.77 -18.86 15.35
CA TYR A 207 -2.39 -19.42 16.66
C TYR A 207 -3.57 -20.05 17.42
N LYS A 208 -4.62 -20.48 16.70
CA LYS A 208 -5.75 -21.23 17.25
C LYS A 208 -5.86 -22.61 16.65
#